data_AF-A0A926WAQ7-F1
#
_entry.id   AF-A0A926WAQ7-F1
#
_cell.length_a   1.000
_cell.length_b   1.000
_cell.length_c   1.000
_cell.angle_alpha   90.00
_cell.angle_beta   90.00
_cell.angle_gamma   90.00
#
_symmetry.space_group_name_H-M   'P 1'
#
loop_
_entity.id
_entity.type
_entity.pdbx_description
1 polymer ?
#
loop_
_entity_poly.entity_id
_entity_poly.type
_entity_poly.pdbx_seq_one_letter_code
_entity_poly.pdbx_strand_id
1 'polypeptide(L)' 'MAQVTLGEDEGIESALRRFKRKVSRAGIFPDMRKNRHFETPIEKRKRKALSRQKRRRSNFR' A
#
# COMPACT_ATOMS: atom_id res chain seq x y z
N MET A 1 3.44 9.18 -4.16
CA MET A 1 2.22 10.00 -4.23
C MET A 1 1.24 9.30 -5.17
N ALA A 2 -0.07 9.31 -4.88
CA ALA A 2 -1.09 8.74 -5.77
C ALA A 2 -1.89 9.88 -6.40
N GLN A 3 -2.03 9.87 -7.72
CA GLN A 3 -2.80 10.86 -8.48
C GLN A 3 -3.77 10.14 -9.42
N VAL A 4 -4.97 10.68 -9.56
CA VAL A 4 -6.01 10.23 -10.49
C VAL A 4 -6.58 11.46 -11.16
N THR A 5 -6.60 11.47 -12.49
CA THR A 5 -7.31 12.47 -13.29
C THR A 5 -8.73 11.97 -13.54
N LEU A 6 -9.70 12.87 -13.36
CA LEU A 6 -11.12 12.62 -13.61
C LEU A 6 -11.40 12.66 -15.11
N GLY A 7 -12.29 11.80 -15.59
CA GLY A 7 -12.85 11.90 -16.95
C GLY A 7 -14.07 12.82 -16.97
N GLU A 8 -14.45 13.30 -18.15
CA GLU A 8 -15.53 14.28 -18.34
C GLU A 8 -16.91 13.77 -17.84
N ASP A 9 -17.19 12.47 -17.96
CA ASP A 9 -18.42 11.81 -17.50
C ASP A 9 -18.20 10.83 -16.34
N GLU A 10 -17.15 10.99 -15.53
CA GLU A 10 -16.91 10.07 -14.42
C GLU A 10 -17.65 10.49 -13.13
N GLY A 11 -18.52 9.60 -12.64
CA GLY A 11 -19.10 9.75 -11.31
C GLY A 11 -18.04 9.75 -10.19
N ILE A 12 -18.22 10.64 -9.20
CA ILE A 12 -17.30 10.86 -8.08
C ILE A 12 -16.91 9.56 -7.37
N GLU A 13 -17.87 8.64 -7.17
CA GLU A 13 -17.62 7.36 -6.50
C GLU A 13 -16.64 6.46 -7.27
N SER A 14 -16.74 6.43 -8.61
CA SER A 14 -15.79 5.69 -9.45
C SER A 14 -14.38 6.24 -9.29
N ALA A 15 -14.24 7.57 -9.32
CA ALA A 15 -12.95 8.22 -9.14
C ALA A 15 -12.33 7.91 -7.77
N LEU A 16 -13.12 7.97 -6.69
CA LEU A 16 -12.67 7.62 -5.34
C LEU A 16 -12.24 6.14 -5.25
N ARG A 17 -12.96 5.23 -5.91
CA ARG A 17 -12.58 3.81 -5.97
C ARG A 17 -11.24 3.62 -6.68
N ARG A 18 -11.01 4.29 -7.81
CA ARG A 18 -9.72 4.26 -8.54
C ARG A 18 -8.60 4.86 -7.70
N PHE A 19 -8.85 5.98 -7.03
CA PHE A 19 -7.90 6.62 -6.13
C PHE A 19 -7.50 5.70 -4.98
N LYS A 20 -8.48 5.08 -4.29
CA LYS A 20 -8.23 4.12 -3.21
C LYS A 20 -7.36 2.94 -3.69
N ARG A 21 -7.62 2.42 -4.89
CA ARG A 21 -6.78 1.38 -5.51
C ARG A 21 -5.35 1.86 -5.78
N LYS A 22 -5.18 3.07 -6.32
CA LYS A 22 -3.86 3.68 -6.58
C LYS A 22 -3.08 3.90 -5.28
N VAL A 23 -3.72 4.39 -4.22
CA VAL A 23 -3.13 4.57 -2.88
C VAL A 23 -2.68 3.23 -2.29
N SER A 24 -3.52 2.20 -2.37
CA SER A 24 -3.18 0.85 -1.91
C SER A 24 -2.02 0.24 -2.70
N ARG A 25 -2.04 0.37 -4.05
CA ARG A 25 -0.97 -0.12 -4.92
C ARG A 25 0.36 0.59 -4.68
N ALA A 26 0.31 1.88 -4.39
CA ALA A 26 1.48 2.68 -4.04
C ALA A 26 2.05 2.37 -2.64
N GLY A 27 1.36 1.55 -1.83
CA GLY A 27 1.87 1.13 -0.52
C GLY A 27 1.97 2.25 0.52
N ILE A 28 1.24 3.35 0.34
CA ILE A 28 1.36 4.57 1.17
C ILE A 28 1.05 4.29 2.64
N PHE A 29 0.01 3.49 2.93
CA PHE A 29 -0.35 3.14 4.31
C PHE A 29 0.71 2.28 5.03
N PRO A 30 1.21 1.17 4.45
CA PRO A 30 2.37 0.45 4.98
C PRO A 30 3.58 1.35 5.22
N ASP A 31 3.83 2.28 4.31
CA ASP A 31 4.97 3.19 4.38
C ASP A 31 4.83 4.22 5.50
N MET A 32 3.62 4.74 5.69
CA MET A 32 3.31 5.57 6.84
C MET A 32 3.50 4.79 8.14
N ARG A 33 3.03 3.54 8.23
CA ARG A 33 3.15 2.72 9.45
C ARG A 33 4.60 2.40 9.81
N LYS A 34 5.44 2.03 8.85
CA LYS A 34 6.86 1.68 9.10
C LYS A 34 7.72 2.90 9.47
N ASN A 35 7.29 4.10 9.08
CA ASN A 35 8.02 5.35 9.33
C ASN A 35 7.51 6.10 10.58
N ARG A 36 6.47 5.62 11.27
CA ARG A 36 5.91 6.28 12.47
C ARG A 36 6.88 6.36 13.63
N HIS A 37 7.80 5.41 13.73
CA HIS A 37 8.85 5.36 14.75
C HIS A 37 10.11 4.75 14.12
N PHE A 38 11.25 4.96 14.77
CA PHE A 38 12.49 4.32 14.38
C PHE A 38 12.39 2.80 14.60
N GLU A 39 12.76 2.03 13.57
CA GLU A 39 12.96 0.59 13.68
C GLU A 39 14.47 0.31 13.71
N THR A 40 14.91 -0.50 14.68
CA THR A 40 16.28 -1.01 14.70
C THR A 40 16.56 -1.90 13.47
N PRO A 41 17.84 -2.13 13.12
CA PRO A 41 18.19 -3.00 11.99
C PRO A 41 17.60 -4.42 12.08
N ILE A 42 17.48 -4.95 13.31
CA ILE A 42 16.93 -6.29 13.58
C ILE A 42 15.43 -6.31 13.33
N GLU A 43 14.69 -5.33 13.84
CA GLU A 43 13.25 -5.18 13.63
C GLU A 43 12.92 -5.01 12.15
N LYS A 44 13.71 -4.19 11.44
CA LYS A 44 13.58 -4.00 9.99
C LYS A 44 13.78 -5.30 9.21
N ARG A 45 14.75 -6.14 9.61
CA ARG A 45 14.96 -7.49 9.03
C ARG A 45 13.76 -8.40 9.30
N LYS A 46 13.28 -8.45 10.54
CA LYS A 46 12.11 -9.26 10.96
C LYS A 46 10.85 -8.87 10.19
N ARG A 47 10.54 -7.57 10.09
CA ARG A 47 9.39 -7.06 9.32
C ARG A 47 9.45 -7.44 7.84
N LYS A 48 10.63 -7.31 7.21
CA LYS A 48 10.83 -7.69 5.80
C LYS A 48 10.64 -9.20 5.57
N ALA A 49 11.10 -10.04 6.49
CA ALA A 49 10.91 -11.49 6.39
C ALA A 49 9.42 -11.87 6.47
N LEU A 50 8.71 -11.31 7.46
CA LEU A 50 7.26 -11.52 7.64
C LEU A 50 6.45 -11.02 6.43
N SER A 51 6.79 -9.86 5.87
CA SER A 51 6.08 -9.34 4.70
C SER A 51 6.27 -10.23 3.46
N ARG A 52 7.47 -10.79 3.27
CA ARG A 52 7.74 -11.76 2.19
C ARG A 52 6.97 -13.06 2.39
N GLN A 53 6.94 -13.60 3.61
CA GLN A 53 6.20 -14.82 3.92
C GLN A 53 4.70 -14.65 3.70
N LYS A 54 4.11 -13.53 4.15
CA LYS A 54 2.70 -13.21 3.92
C LYS A 54 2.39 -13.10 2.42
N ARG A 55 3.24 -12.43 1.63
CA ARG A 55 3.05 -12.31 0.17
C ARG A 55 3.12 -13.67 -0.52
N ARG A 56 4.06 -14.54 -0.12
CA ARG A 56 4.13 -15.91 -0.65
C ARG A 56 2.86 -16.69 -0.36
N ARG A 57 2.37 -16.68 0.89
CA ARG A 57 1.13 -17.37 1.28
C ARG A 57 -0.09 -16.87 0.50
N SER A 58 -0.18 -15.56 0.25
CA SER A 58 -1.28 -14.97 -0.51
C SER A 58 -1.27 -15.34 -2.00
N ASN A 59 -0.12 -15.67 -2.58
CA ASN A 59 -0.02 -16.05 -4.00
C ASN A 59 -0.33 -17.54 -4.24
N PHE A 60 -0.35 -18.35 -3.19
CA PHE A 60 -0.66 -19.78 -3.25
C PHE A 60 -2.16 -20.07 -3.04
N ARG A 61 -2.96 -19.04 -2.80
CA ARG A 61 -4.40 -19.12 -2.54
C ARG A 61 -5.13 -18.39 -3.66
#